data_AF-L1L3X1-F1
#
_entry.id   AF-L1L3X1-F1
#
_cell.length_a   1.000
_cell.length_b   1.000
_cell.length_c   1.000
_cell.angle_alpha   90.00
_cell.angle_beta   90.00
_cell.angle_gamma   90.00
#
_symmetry.space_group_name_H-M   'P 1'
#
loop_
_entity.id
_entity.type
_entity.pdbx_description
1 polymer ?
#
loop_
_entity_poly.entity_id
_entity_poly.type
_entity_poly.pdbx_seq_one_letter_code
_entity_poly.pdbx_strand_id
1 'polypeptide(L)'
;MTTTESTANRDEQTMEKIDAGQFFGCELRVGRVIEVEDFPEARKPAYKVAVDFGPAGILHTSAQVTHYDHDSLKGRLVVGVVNLKPKRIAGFRSEFLLLGSFDAEGRAQLLAPAQGATPGDLVG
;
A
#
# COMPACT_ATOMS: atom_id res chain seq x y z
N MET A 1 6.03 -24.84 20.72
CA MET A 1 5.06 -24.78 19.59
C MET A 1 5.28 -23.44 18.90
N THR A 2 6.14 -23.46 17.90
CA THR A 2 6.57 -22.31 17.08
C THR A 2 5.52 -22.03 16.01
N THR A 3 5.06 -20.79 15.91
CA THR A 3 4.26 -20.32 14.76
C THR A 3 4.92 -19.06 14.23
N THR A 4 6.04 -19.28 13.53
CA THR A 4 6.70 -18.28 12.67
C THR A 4 6.50 -18.75 11.23
N GLU A 5 5.29 -18.63 10.70
CA GLU A 5 5.01 -18.94 9.30
C GLU A 5 3.98 -17.96 8.76
N SER A 6 4.42 -16.93 8.03
CA SER A 6 3.74 -16.39 6.84
C SER A 6 4.51 -15.19 6.24
N THR A 7 5.83 -15.33 6.04
CA THR A 7 6.59 -14.38 5.22
C THR A 7 7.75 -14.99 4.42
N ALA A 8 7.97 -16.31 4.47
CA ALA A 8 9.05 -16.97 3.75
C ALA A 8 8.56 -18.23 3.03
N ASN A 9 7.68 -18.08 2.04
CA ASN A 9 7.37 -19.19 1.13
C ASN A 9 7.10 -18.69 -0.29
N ARG A 10 8.06 -17.92 -0.82
CA ARG A 10 8.18 -17.69 -2.27
C ARG A 10 9.36 -18.51 -2.80
N ASP A 11 9.47 -19.74 -2.32
CA ASP A 11 10.40 -20.74 -2.84
C ASP A 11 9.82 -21.25 -4.17
N GLU A 12 10.54 -20.97 -5.26
CA GLU A 12 10.45 -21.64 -6.58
C GLU A 12 9.05 -21.95 -7.15
N GLN A 13 8.06 -21.09 -6.89
CA GLN A 13 6.89 -21.03 -7.76
C GLN A 13 7.38 -20.56 -9.13
N THR A 14 7.21 -21.39 -10.16
CA THR A 14 7.47 -21.02 -11.57
C THR A 14 6.87 -19.65 -11.80
N MET A 15 7.70 -18.63 -12.00
CA MET A 15 7.22 -17.26 -12.19
C MET A 15 6.43 -17.22 -13.49
N GLU A 16 5.10 -17.28 -13.37
CA GLU A 16 4.20 -17.20 -14.50
C GLU A 16 4.46 -15.88 -15.22
N LYS A 17 4.82 -15.98 -16.50
CA LYS A 17 5.07 -14.80 -17.32
C LYS A 17 3.72 -14.22 -17.71
N ILE A 18 3.48 -12.99 -17.26
CA ILE A 18 2.35 -12.19 -17.70
C ILE A 18 2.75 -11.34 -18.91
N ASP A 19 1.77 -10.98 -19.73
CA ASP A 19 1.97 -9.93 -20.72
C ASP A 19 1.93 -8.53 -20.08
N ALA A 20 2.45 -7.54 -20.80
CA ALA A 20 2.44 -6.16 -20.30
C ALA A 20 1.02 -5.59 -20.16
N GLY A 21 0.05 -6.05 -20.95
CA GLY A 21 -1.35 -5.63 -20.87
C GLY A 21 -1.99 -5.99 -19.54
N GLN A 22 -1.65 -7.14 -18.97
CA GLN A 22 -2.08 -7.51 -17.62
C GLN A 22 -1.55 -6.53 -16.56
N PHE A 23 -0.30 -6.07 -16.69
CA PHE A 23 0.26 -5.05 -15.81
C PHE A 23 -0.43 -3.69 -16.00
N PHE A 24 -0.59 -3.24 -17.24
CA PHE A 24 -1.26 -1.97 -17.57
C PHE A 24 -2.75 -1.95 -17.25
N GLY A 25 -3.35 -3.10 -16.93
CA GLY A 25 -4.68 -3.15 -16.33
C GLY A 25 -4.75 -2.55 -14.92
N CYS A 26 -3.60 -2.41 -14.24
CA CYS A 26 -3.52 -1.72 -12.95
C CYS A 26 -3.41 -0.21 -13.15
N GLU A 27 -4.20 0.55 -12.41
CA GLU A 27 -4.08 2.01 -12.38
C GLU A 27 -3.25 2.42 -11.17
N LEU A 28 -1.96 2.68 -11.40
CA LEU A 28 -1.03 3.13 -10.37
C LEU A 28 -0.96 4.66 -10.38
N ARG A 29 -1.08 5.27 -9.20
CA ARG A 29 -1.00 6.71 -9.05
C ARG A 29 -0.12 7.12 -7.88
N VAL A 30 0.47 8.30 -8.02
CA VAL A 30 1.07 9.03 -6.88
C VAL A 30 -0.06 9.63 -6.05
N GLY A 31 0.03 9.52 -4.73
CA GLY A 31 -0.88 10.15 -3.79
C GLY A 31 -0.14 10.80 -2.63
N ARG A 32 -0.81 11.72 -1.91
CA ARG A 32 -0.30 12.35 -0.69
C ARG A 32 -1.09 11.84 0.50
N VAL A 33 -0.39 11.31 1.49
CA VAL A 33 -1.02 10.91 2.76
C VAL A 33 -1.56 12.16 3.46
N ILE A 34 -2.84 12.16 3.82
CA ILE A 34 -3.48 13.29 4.50
C ILE A 34 -3.87 12.96 5.95
N GLU A 35 -4.09 11.68 6.24
CA GLU A 35 -4.51 11.20 7.56
C GLU A 35 -3.97 9.80 7.85
N VAL A 36 -3.60 9.57 9.11
CA VAL A 36 -3.13 8.30 9.64
C VAL A 36 -3.73 8.12 11.03
N GLU A 37 -4.44 7.01 11.21
CA GLU A 37 -5.06 6.63 12.48
C GLU A 37 -4.66 5.21 12.87
N ASP A 38 -4.64 4.95 14.18
CA ASP A 38 -4.47 3.60 14.71
C ASP A 38 -5.62 2.68 14.25
N PHE A 39 -5.28 1.41 14.00
CA PHE A 39 -6.26 0.39 13.67
C PHE A 39 -6.20 -0.80 14.64
N PRO A 40 -6.62 -0.63 15.91
CA PRO A 40 -6.52 -1.67 16.93
C PRO A 40 -7.39 -2.90 16.63
N GLU A 41 -8.43 -2.77 15.81
CA GLU A 41 -9.29 -3.90 15.43
C GLU A 41 -8.62 -4.82 14.37
N ALA A 42 -7.49 -4.42 13.78
CA ALA A 42 -6.77 -5.24 12.83
C ALA A 42 -6.03 -6.40 13.51
N ARG A 43 -6.07 -7.60 12.91
CA ARG A 43 -5.38 -8.79 13.45
C ARG A 43 -3.86 -8.62 13.54
N LYS A 44 -3.26 -7.89 12.58
CA LYS A 44 -1.85 -7.50 12.58
C LYS A 44 -1.78 -5.98 12.78
N PRO A 45 -0.76 -5.45 13.48
CA PRO A 45 -0.59 -4.01 13.65
C PRO A 45 -0.67 -3.28 12.30
N ALA A 46 -1.63 -2.38 12.20
CA ALA A 46 -1.90 -1.61 11.00
C ALA A 46 -2.42 -0.22 11.35
N TYR A 47 -2.33 0.68 10.37
CA TYR A 47 -2.97 1.99 10.40
C TYR A 47 -4.10 2.05 9.37
N LYS A 48 -5.11 2.87 9.65
CA LYS A 48 -6.02 3.41 8.65
C LYS A 48 -5.31 4.60 8.03
N VAL A 49 -5.12 4.60 6.72
CA VAL A 49 -4.40 5.64 6.00
C VAL A 49 -5.33 6.21 4.94
N ALA A 50 -5.54 7.53 4.96
CA ALA A 50 -6.22 8.26 3.91
C ALA A 50 -5.18 8.96 3.02
N VAL A 51 -5.34 8.79 1.71
CA VAL A 51 -4.42 9.32 0.69
C VAL A 51 -5.21 10.08 -0.37
N ASP A 52 -4.80 11.30 -0.64
CA ASP A 52 -5.29 12.12 -1.74
C ASP A 52 -4.55 11.74 -3.03
N PHE A 53 -5.27 11.16 -4.00
CA PHE A 53 -4.76 10.82 -5.33
C PHE A 53 -5.19 11.84 -6.40
N GLY A 54 -5.46 13.09 -6.01
CA GLY A 54 -5.83 14.17 -6.91
C GLY A 54 -7.17 13.89 -7.61
N PRO A 55 -7.23 13.80 -8.95
CA PRO A 55 -8.47 13.52 -9.68
C PRO A 55 -9.16 12.20 -9.31
N ALA A 56 -8.40 11.21 -8.79
CA ALA A 56 -8.96 9.94 -8.33
C ALA A 56 -9.61 10.04 -6.93
N GLY A 57 -9.50 11.20 -6.27
CA GLY A 57 -10.10 11.48 -4.97
C GLY A 57 -9.29 10.97 -3.78
N ILE A 58 -9.90 11.08 -2.61
CA ILE A 58 -9.35 10.60 -1.34
C ILE A 58 -9.78 9.15 -1.15
N LEU A 59 -8.81 8.25 -1.02
CA LEU A 59 -9.03 6.82 -0.83
C LEU A 59 -8.45 6.34 0.49
N HIS A 60 -9.05 5.31 1.06
CA HIS A 60 -8.66 4.75 2.35
C HIS A 60 -8.06 3.36 2.21
N THR A 61 -7.06 3.03 3.02
CA THR A 61 -6.48 1.69 3.07
C THR A 61 -6.06 1.32 4.50
N SER A 62 -5.99 0.00 4.75
CA SER A 62 -5.39 -0.55 5.97
C SER A 62 -3.98 -0.99 5.63
N ALA A 63 -2.96 -0.40 6.26
CA ALA A 63 -1.56 -0.66 5.94
C ALA A 63 -0.74 -1.09 7.17
N GLN A 64 0.04 -2.18 7.04
CA GLN A 64 0.95 -2.69 8.08
C GLN A 64 2.26 -1.90 8.09
N VAL A 65 2.15 -0.59 8.31
CA VAL A 65 3.25 0.39 8.27
C VAL A 65 3.49 1.02 9.65
N THR A 66 3.16 0.31 10.72
CA THR A 66 3.24 0.79 12.11
C THR A 66 4.66 0.99 12.64
N HIS A 67 5.67 0.77 11.81
CA HIS A 67 7.06 1.12 12.11
C HIS A 67 7.42 2.54 11.63
N TYR A 68 6.52 3.20 10.92
CA TYR A 68 6.61 4.63 10.63
C TYR A 68 5.80 5.40 11.67
N ASP A 69 6.35 6.52 12.13
CA ASP A 69 5.59 7.46 12.96
C ASP A 69 4.52 8.15 12.11
N HIS A 70 3.39 8.51 12.72
CA HIS A 70 2.27 9.17 12.01
C HIS A 70 2.72 10.46 11.31
N ASP A 71 3.57 11.25 11.98
CA ASP A 71 4.10 12.50 11.42
C ASP A 71 5.06 12.27 10.25
N SER A 72 5.73 11.12 10.19
CA SER A 72 6.59 10.74 9.06
C SER A 72 5.79 10.29 7.83
N LEU A 73 4.56 9.85 8.05
CA LEU A 73 3.63 9.45 6.99
C LEU A 73 2.83 10.65 6.50
N LYS A 74 2.33 11.50 7.38
CA LYS A 74 1.48 12.63 7.01
C LYS A 74 2.21 13.58 6.05
N GLY A 75 1.58 13.89 4.92
CA GLY A 75 2.15 14.73 3.87
C GLY A 75 3.13 14.02 2.93
N ARG A 76 3.52 12.78 3.22
CA ARG A 76 4.41 11.97 2.37
C ARG A 76 3.73 11.62 1.05
N LEU A 77 4.50 11.66 -0.04
CA LEU A 77 4.08 11.11 -1.32
C LEU A 77 4.29 9.59 -1.34
N VAL A 78 3.28 8.88 -1.82
CA VAL A 78 3.23 7.41 -1.89
C VAL A 78 2.73 6.97 -3.26
N VAL A 79 2.95 5.69 -3.59
CA VAL A 79 2.38 5.07 -4.79
C VAL A 79 1.31 4.06 -4.37
N GLY A 80 0.17 4.08 -5.05
CA GLY A 80 -0.91 3.14 -4.81
C GLY A 80 -1.58 2.63 -6.09
N VAL A 81 -2.11 1.41 -6.05
CA VAL A 81 -2.99 0.88 -7.09
C VAL A 81 -4.43 1.23 -6.72
N VAL A 82 -5.08 2.07 -7.52
CA VAL A 82 -6.35 2.73 -7.15
C VAL A 82 -7.60 2.09 -7.77
N ASN A 83 -7.45 1.19 -8.74
CA ASN A 83 -8.56 0.55 -9.45
C ASN A 83 -8.83 -0.91 -9.01
N LEU A 84 -8.35 -1.31 -7.84
CA LEU A 84 -8.65 -2.63 -7.29
C LEU A 84 -10.06 -2.70 -6.71
N LYS A 85 -10.69 -3.87 -6.78
CA LYS A 85 -11.94 -4.11 -6.05
C LYS A 85 -11.70 -3.91 -4.55
N PRO A 86 -12.52 -3.10 -3.84
CA PRO A 86 -12.33 -2.86 -2.43
C PRO A 86 -12.40 -4.14 -1.59
N LYS A 87 -11.58 -4.20 -0.54
CA LYS A 87 -11.57 -5.32 0.42
C LYS A 87 -12.05 -4.83 1.78
N ARG A 88 -12.71 -5.70 2.55
CA ARG A 88 -13.10 -5.41 3.94
C ARG A 88 -12.13 -6.08 4.90
N ILE A 89 -11.54 -5.29 5.80
CA ILE A 89 -10.59 -5.75 6.83
C ILE A 89 -11.16 -5.32 8.17
N ALA A 90 -11.54 -6.26 9.04
CA ALA A 90 -12.14 -5.96 10.35
C ALA A 90 -13.25 -4.88 10.29
N GLY A 91 -14.12 -4.92 9.27
CA GLY A 91 -15.19 -3.95 9.05
C GLY A 91 -14.78 -2.69 8.25
N PHE A 92 -13.51 -2.32 8.23
CA PHE A 92 -12.95 -1.20 7.48
C PHE A 92 -12.84 -1.49 5.98
N ARG A 93 -13.15 -0.50 5.13
CA ARG A 93 -13.10 -0.63 3.67
C ARG A 93 -11.74 -0.15 3.15
N SER A 94 -10.96 -1.07 2.63
CA SER A 94 -9.71 -0.80 1.92
C SER A 94 -10.01 -0.61 0.43
N GLU A 95 -9.75 0.57 -0.09
CA GLU A 95 -10.12 1.02 -1.43
C GLU A 95 -8.94 0.96 -2.41
N PHE A 96 -7.71 1.03 -1.91
CA PHE A 96 -6.50 0.94 -2.74
C PHE A 96 -5.43 0.07 -2.06
N LEU A 97 -4.42 -0.33 -2.84
CA LEU A 97 -3.22 -1.02 -2.35
C LEU A 97 -2.05 -0.03 -2.28
N LEU A 98 -1.55 0.23 -1.07
CA LEU A 98 -0.33 1.02 -0.84
C LEU A 98 0.91 0.18 -1.18
N LEU A 99 1.82 0.72 -2.01
CA LEU A 99 2.97 -0.02 -2.52
C LEU A 99 4.26 0.26 -1.74
N GLY A 100 5.03 -0.81 -1.55
CA GLY A 100 6.34 -0.80 -0.91
C GLY A 100 7.14 -2.07 -1.25
N SER A 101 8.46 -2.01 -1.06
CA SER A 101 9.28 -3.21 -0.97
C SER A 101 9.17 -3.82 0.43
N PHE A 102 9.73 -5.00 0.65
CA PHE A 102 9.81 -5.62 1.97
C PHE A 102 11.28 -5.76 2.38
N ASP A 103 11.61 -5.40 3.62
CA ASP A 103 12.94 -5.64 4.18
C ASP A 103 13.10 -7.09 4.68
N ALA A 104 14.26 -7.41 5.27
CA ALA A 104 14.57 -8.74 5.77
C ALA A 104 13.63 -9.19 6.91
N GLU A 105 13.02 -8.24 7.63
CA GLU A 105 12.03 -8.51 8.68
C GLU A 105 10.60 -8.55 8.13
N GLY A 106 10.41 -8.39 6.83
CA GLY A 106 9.12 -8.38 6.17
C GLY A 106 8.31 -7.09 6.39
N ARG A 107 8.95 -6.00 6.82
CA ARG A 107 8.29 -4.70 6.99
C ARG A 107 8.22 -3.98 5.65
N ALA A 108 7.07 -3.35 5.39
CA ALA A 108 6.83 -2.64 4.14
C ALA A 108 7.60 -1.30 4.10
N GLN A 109 8.54 -1.17 3.17
CA GLN A 109 9.26 0.06 2.88
C GLN A 109 8.57 0.80 1.73
N LEU A 110 7.90 1.91 2.04
CA LEU A 110 7.04 2.61 1.07
C LEU A 110 7.82 3.10 -0.15
N LEU A 111 7.28 2.84 -1.35
CA LEU A 111 7.82 3.42 -2.57
C LEU A 111 7.67 4.94 -2.54
N ALA A 112 8.74 5.64 -2.91
CA ALA A 112 8.77 7.09 -3.00
C ALA A 112 8.89 7.50 -4.47
N PRO A 113 7.98 8.33 -5.00
CA PRO A 113 8.17 8.91 -6.33
C PRO A 113 9.34 9.90 -6.31
N ALA A 114 9.90 10.18 -7.49
CA ALA A 114 10.94 11.16 -7.65
C ALA A 114 10.46 12.58 -7.26
N GLN A 115 11.42 13.46 -6.98
CA GLN A 115 11.13 14.85 -6.66
C GLN A 115 10.37 15.53 -7.82
N GLY A 116 9.34 16.31 -7.47
CA GLY A 116 8.48 17.00 -8.45
C GLY A 116 7.19 16.27 -8.79
N ALA A 117 7.03 15.02 -8.36
CA ALA A 117 5.76 14.30 -8.51
C ALA A 117 4.62 14.97 -7.72
N THR A 118 3.41 14.90 -8.26
CA THR A 118 2.21 15.49 -7.69
C THR A 118 1.08 14.46 -7.51
N PRO A 119 0.17 14.67 -6.53
CA PRO A 119 -0.99 13.80 -6.36
C PRO A 119 -1.79 13.66 -7.66
N GLY A 120 -2.00 12.42 -8.08
CA GLY A 120 -2.72 12.07 -9.31
C GLY A 120 -1.82 11.69 -10.48
N ASP A 121 -0.51 11.93 -10.43
CA ASP A 121 0.42 11.49 -11.48
C ASP A 121 0.29 9.99 -11.73
N LEU A 122 0.23 9.59 -13.00
CA LEU A 122 0.21 8.19 -13.41
C LEU A 122 1.60 7.56 -13.24
N VAL A 123 1.62 6.33 -12.76
CA VAL A 123 2.83 5.50 -12.69
C VAL A 123 2.68 4.35 -13.69
N GLY A 124 3.70 4.13 -14.52
CA GLY A 124 3.70 3.14 -15.60
C GLY A 124 5.07 2.56 -15.89
#